data_AF-A0A316PRZ1-F1
#
_entry.id   AF-A0A316PRZ1-F1
#
_cell.length_a   1.000
_cell.length_b   1.000
_cell.length_c   1.000
_cell.angle_alpha   90.00
_cell.angle_beta   90.00
_cell.angle_gamma   90.00
#
_symmetry.space_group_name_H-M   'P 1'
#
loop_
_entity.id
_entity.type
_entity.pdbx_description
1 polymer ?
#
loop_
_entity_poly.entity_id
_entity_poly.type
_entity_poly.pdbx_seq_one_letter_code
_entity_poly.pdbx_strand_id
1 'polypeptide(L)'
;DGQTIGVGAGQQSRIHCTRLAGNKADNWWMRQHPKVLGLQFVDGIRRPNRDNAIDVYTSDEYEDVLADGVWQETFKVKPEVLTEAEKKEWIAKMTDVSVGSDAFFPFGDNVERAHKSGVKYIAEPGGSIRDDNVIEACNKHGIVMCFTGIRLFHH
;
A
#
# COMPACT_ATOMS: atom_id res chain seq x y z
N ASP A 1 2.26 -4.40 -13.28
CA ASP A 1 2.11 -3.33 -14.28
C ASP A 1 3.34 -2.43 -14.49
N GLY A 2 4.55 -2.84 -14.11
CA GLY A 2 5.77 -2.08 -14.43
C GLY A 2 5.90 -0.70 -13.78
N GLN A 3 5.09 -0.40 -12.77
CA GLN A 3 5.08 0.88 -12.05
C GLN A 3 5.29 0.69 -10.55
N THR A 4 5.82 1.72 -9.90
CA THR A 4 5.89 1.78 -8.44
C THR A 4 4.53 2.15 -7.86
N ILE A 5 4.04 1.33 -6.93
CA ILE A 5 2.76 1.57 -6.24
C ILE A 5 2.95 1.98 -4.77
N GLY A 6 4.13 1.72 -4.19
CA GLY A 6 4.49 2.11 -2.84
C GLY A 6 6.00 2.19 -2.66
N VAL A 7 6.49 3.21 -1.96
CA VAL A 7 7.93 3.41 -1.72
C VAL A 7 8.19 4.02 -0.35
N GLY A 8 9.14 3.44 0.38
CA GLY A 8 9.70 3.99 1.60
C GLY A 8 11.09 4.57 1.34
N ALA A 9 11.39 5.72 1.93
CA ALA A 9 12.68 6.39 1.78
C ALA A 9 13.11 7.03 3.10
N GLY A 10 14.42 7.09 3.35
CA GLY A 10 15.01 7.74 4.53
C GLY A 10 14.66 7.11 5.88
N GLN A 11 14.20 5.85 5.89
CA GLN A 11 13.80 5.17 7.12
C GLN A 11 15.00 4.48 7.78
N GLN A 12 15.06 4.53 9.12
CA GLN A 12 16.13 3.91 9.90
C GLN A 12 15.85 2.44 10.27
N SER A 13 14.59 2.02 10.22
CA SER A 13 14.16 0.65 10.54
C SER A 13 13.59 -0.03 9.30
N ARG A 14 14.06 -1.25 9.02
CA ARG A 14 13.66 -2.03 7.85
C ARG A 14 12.16 -2.32 7.85
N ILE A 15 11.62 -2.81 8.96
CA ILE A 15 10.19 -3.09 9.09
C ILE A 15 9.33 -1.81 9.00
N HIS A 16 9.83 -0.67 9.49
CA HIS A 16 9.12 0.60 9.32
C HIS A 16 9.07 1.04 7.86
N CYS A 17 10.18 0.88 7.13
CA CYS A 17 10.22 1.11 5.68
C CYS A 17 9.23 0.21 4.93
N THR A 18 9.20 -1.08 5.26
CA THR A 18 8.27 -2.06 4.68
C THR A 18 6.81 -1.67 4.95
N ARG A 19 6.47 -1.28 6.18
CA ARG A 19 5.11 -0.83 6.54
C ARG A 19 4.74 0.46 5.81
N LEU A 20 5.64 1.44 5.75
CA LEU A 20 5.41 2.70 5.05
C LEU A 20 5.17 2.49 3.56
N ALA A 21 6.02 1.69 2.91
CA ALA A 21 5.88 1.35 1.49
C ALA A 21 4.59 0.56 1.23
N GLY A 22 4.29 -0.44 2.07
CA GLY A 22 3.07 -1.23 2.00
C GLY A 22 1.81 -0.39 2.15
N ASN A 23 1.76 0.53 3.12
CA ASN A 23 0.60 1.40 3.31
C ASN A 23 0.37 2.31 2.09
N LYS A 24 1.43 2.79 1.44
CA LYS A 24 1.30 3.54 0.18
C LYS A 24 0.76 2.68 -0.95
N ALA A 25 1.19 1.42 -1.05
CA ALA A 25 0.66 0.47 -2.02
C ALA A 25 -0.82 0.16 -1.77
N ASP A 26 -1.20 -0.04 -0.50
CA ASP A 26 -2.59 -0.28 -0.10
C ASP A 26 -3.48 0.93 -0.43
N ASN A 27 -3.00 2.16 -0.17
CA ASN A 27 -3.71 3.39 -0.57
C ASN A 27 -3.84 3.50 -2.10
N TRP A 28 -2.76 3.23 -2.85
CA TRP A 28 -2.81 3.21 -4.32
C TRP A 28 -3.86 2.23 -4.83
N TRP A 29 -3.93 1.03 -4.24
CA TRP A 29 -4.92 0.02 -4.59
C TRP A 29 -6.34 0.42 -4.19
N MET A 30 -6.49 1.09 -3.04
CA MET A 30 -7.78 1.59 -2.57
C MET A 30 -8.41 2.59 -3.54
N ARG A 31 -7.58 3.40 -4.21
CA ARG A 31 -8.06 4.34 -5.24
C ARG A 31 -8.70 3.64 -6.45
N GLN A 32 -8.49 2.33 -6.61
CA GLN A 32 -9.14 1.50 -7.63
C GLN A 32 -10.45 0.86 -7.15
N HIS A 33 -10.85 1.07 -5.90
CA HIS A 33 -12.09 0.50 -5.36
C HIS A 33 -13.32 0.99 -6.14
N PRO A 34 -14.33 0.15 -6.43
CA PRO A 34 -15.50 0.54 -7.21
C PRO A 34 -16.23 1.78 -6.65
N LYS A 35 -16.36 1.90 -5.32
CA LYS A 35 -16.94 3.10 -4.68
C LYS A 35 -16.11 4.37 -4.94
N VAL A 36 -14.77 4.26 -5.01
CA VAL A 36 -13.87 5.39 -5.29
C VAL A 36 -13.94 5.77 -6.76
N LEU A 37 -13.90 4.80 -7.66
CA LEU A 37 -14.05 5.04 -9.11
C LEU A 37 -15.44 5.58 -9.47
N GLY A 38 -16.46 5.22 -8.69
CA GLY A 38 -17.84 5.68 -8.84
C GLY A 38 -18.15 7.04 -8.22
N LEU A 39 -17.18 7.72 -7.58
CA LEU A 39 -17.40 9.03 -6.96
C LEU A 39 -17.86 10.07 -7.98
N GLN A 40 -18.98 10.73 -7.67
CA GLN A 40 -19.57 11.76 -8.52
C GLN A 40 -19.20 13.13 -7.99
N PHE A 41 -18.23 13.79 -8.62
CA PHE A 41 -17.80 15.14 -8.22
C PHE A 41 -18.67 16.23 -8.82
N VAL A 42 -18.78 17.37 -8.14
CA VAL A 42 -19.48 18.56 -8.66
C VAL A 42 -18.83 19.08 -9.94
N ASP A 43 -19.60 19.78 -10.77
CA ASP A 43 -19.09 20.34 -12.02
C ASP A 43 -18.08 21.46 -11.73
N GLY A 44 -17.00 21.52 -12.52
CA GLY A 44 -15.96 22.56 -12.39
C GLY A 44 -14.94 22.35 -11.27
N ILE A 45 -15.02 21.26 -10.50
CA ILE A 45 -14.00 20.95 -9.48
C ILE A 45 -12.62 20.79 -10.13
N ARG A 46 -11.59 21.38 -9.49
CA ARG A 46 -10.21 21.27 -9.97
C ARG A 46 -9.61 19.91 -9.64
N ARG A 47 -8.71 19.43 -10.51
CA ARG A 47 -8.03 18.13 -10.33
C ARG A 47 -7.35 17.97 -8.95
N PRO A 48 -6.58 18.96 -8.43
CA PRO A 48 -5.97 18.81 -7.10
C PRO A 48 -6.99 18.62 -5.97
N ASN A 49 -8.16 19.29 -6.05
CA ASN A 49 -9.21 19.16 -5.05
C ASN A 49 -9.87 17.77 -5.12
N ARG A 50 -10.07 17.23 -6.34
CA ARG A 50 -10.54 15.85 -6.52
C ARG A 50 -9.58 14.83 -5.92
N ASP A 51 -8.28 14.98 -6.21
CA ASP A 51 -7.25 14.07 -5.70
C ASP A 51 -7.24 14.10 -4.17
N ASN A 52 -7.25 15.28 -3.56
CA ASN A 52 -7.27 15.44 -2.11
C ASN A 52 -8.55 14.86 -1.47
N ALA A 53 -9.72 15.08 -2.09
CA ALA A 53 -10.98 14.51 -1.64
C ALA A 53 -10.99 12.97 -1.68
N ILE A 54 -10.36 12.35 -2.68
CA ILE A 54 -10.21 10.89 -2.76
C ILE A 54 -9.29 10.40 -1.63
N ASP A 55 -8.17 11.08 -1.41
CA ASP A 55 -7.21 10.69 -0.39
C ASP A 55 -7.85 10.74 1.01
N VAL A 56 -8.60 11.80 1.33
CA VAL A 56 -9.35 11.91 2.59
C VAL A 56 -10.49 10.88 2.67
N TYR A 57 -11.26 10.69 1.58
CA TYR A 57 -12.36 9.73 1.55
C TYR A 57 -11.91 8.28 1.83
N THR A 58 -10.69 7.92 1.36
CA THR A 58 -10.14 6.57 1.56
C THR A 58 -9.40 6.39 2.88
N SER A 59 -9.13 7.47 3.62
CA SER A 59 -8.40 7.44 4.89
C SER A 59 -9.31 7.12 6.08
N ASP A 60 -8.76 7.23 7.28
CA ASP A 60 -9.51 7.13 8.54
C ASP A 60 -10.20 8.46 8.91
N GLU A 61 -9.93 9.53 8.15
CA GLU A 61 -10.48 10.88 8.31
C GLU A 61 -11.60 11.17 7.28
N TYR A 62 -12.22 10.12 6.74
CA TYR A 62 -13.25 10.24 5.71
C TYR A 62 -14.45 11.10 6.15
N GLU A 63 -14.69 11.23 7.45
CA GLU A 63 -15.74 12.08 8.02
C GLU A 63 -15.57 13.55 7.62
N ASP A 64 -14.33 14.03 7.46
CA ASP A 64 -14.04 15.42 7.13
C ASP A 64 -14.58 15.80 5.75
N VAL A 65 -14.45 14.90 4.77
CA VAL A 65 -14.94 15.14 3.40
C VAL A 65 -16.42 14.75 3.24
N LEU A 66 -16.97 13.96 4.16
CA LEU A 66 -18.39 13.55 4.19
C LEU A 66 -19.26 14.38 5.13
N ALA A 67 -18.67 15.33 5.87
CA ALA A 67 -19.38 16.21 6.78
C ALA A 67 -20.44 17.04 6.05
N ASP A 68 -21.57 17.29 6.73
CA ASP A 68 -22.64 18.09 6.16
C ASP A 68 -22.20 19.54 5.99
N GLY A 69 -22.36 20.08 4.78
CA GLY A 69 -21.84 21.37 4.36
C GLY A 69 -20.53 21.26 3.57
N VAL A 70 -19.75 20.19 3.76
CA VAL A 70 -18.47 19.97 3.04
C VAL A 70 -18.68 19.07 1.82
N TRP A 71 -19.40 17.95 2.00
CA TRP A 71 -19.55 16.99 0.91
C TRP A 71 -20.30 17.58 -0.29
N GLN A 72 -21.24 18.51 -0.06
CA GLN A 72 -22.01 19.19 -1.10
C GLN A 72 -21.17 20.10 -2.01
N GLU A 73 -20.03 20.58 -1.51
CA GLU A 73 -19.08 21.38 -2.29
C GLU A 73 -18.17 20.50 -3.16
N THR A 74 -18.07 19.22 -2.85
CA THR A 74 -17.12 18.28 -3.47
C THR A 74 -17.81 17.25 -4.36
N PHE A 75 -18.94 16.71 -3.91
CA PHE A 75 -19.66 15.61 -4.54
C PHE A 75 -21.10 16.00 -4.91
N LYS A 76 -21.59 15.49 -6.04
CA LYS A 76 -22.99 15.62 -6.48
C LYS A 76 -23.96 14.83 -5.61
N VAL A 77 -23.50 13.68 -5.10
CA VAL A 77 -24.25 12.79 -4.23
C VAL A 77 -23.33 12.38 -3.10
N LYS A 78 -23.83 12.37 -1.86
CA LYS A 78 -23.05 11.97 -0.69
C LYS A 78 -22.53 10.54 -0.89
N PRO A 79 -21.21 10.32 -0.96
CA PRO A 79 -20.65 8.99 -1.10
C PRO A 79 -21.00 8.11 0.09
N GLU A 80 -21.22 6.82 -0.17
CA GLU A 80 -21.29 5.83 0.92
C GLU A 80 -19.93 5.69 1.59
N VAL A 81 -19.93 5.49 2.90
CA VAL A 81 -18.70 5.22 3.66
C VAL A 81 -18.09 3.91 3.17
N LEU A 82 -16.76 3.91 3.04
CA LEU A 82 -15.98 2.72 2.81
C LEU A 82 -15.60 2.10 4.16
N THR A 83 -16.30 1.04 4.55
CA THR A 83 -16.12 0.43 5.87
C THR A 83 -14.75 -0.25 5.99
N GLU A 84 -14.25 -0.38 7.23
CA GLU A 84 -13.00 -1.10 7.49
C GLU A 84 -13.01 -2.55 6.99
N ALA A 85 -14.17 -3.20 6.99
CA ALA A 85 -14.33 -4.55 6.43
C ALA A 85 -14.14 -4.54 4.90
N GLU A 86 -14.82 -3.62 4.20
CA GLU A 86 -14.68 -3.46 2.74
C GLU A 86 -13.25 -3.10 2.35
N LYS A 87 -12.59 -2.21 3.10
CA LYS A 87 -11.18 -1.86 2.89
C LYS A 87 -10.29 -3.11 2.96
N LYS A 88 -10.44 -3.92 4.00
CA LYS A 88 -9.67 -5.16 4.19
C LYS A 88 -9.94 -6.18 3.10
N GLU A 89 -11.21 -6.39 2.75
CA GLU A 89 -11.61 -7.29 1.67
C GLU A 89 -11.05 -6.85 0.31
N TRP A 90 -11.01 -5.53 0.06
CA TRP A 90 -10.46 -4.99 -1.18
C TRP A 90 -8.95 -5.15 -1.25
N ILE A 91 -8.23 -4.80 -0.18
CA ILE A 91 -6.77 -4.98 -0.11
C ILE A 91 -6.40 -6.45 -0.28
N ALA A 92 -7.17 -7.38 0.29
CA ALA A 92 -6.94 -8.82 0.14
C ALA A 92 -7.06 -9.32 -1.31
N LYS A 93 -7.68 -8.56 -2.22
CA LYS A 93 -7.76 -8.88 -3.67
C LYS A 93 -6.51 -8.46 -4.44
N MET A 94 -5.65 -7.62 -3.85
CA MET A 94 -4.38 -7.24 -4.47
C MET A 94 -3.46 -8.47 -4.52
N THR A 95 -2.90 -8.76 -5.70
CA THR A 95 -2.01 -9.90 -5.95
C THR A 95 -0.93 -9.53 -6.94
N ASP A 96 0.04 -10.42 -7.13
CA ASP A 96 1.12 -10.30 -8.11
C ASP A 96 1.99 -9.06 -7.93
N VAL A 97 2.10 -8.59 -6.68
CA VAL A 97 2.98 -7.48 -6.31
C VAL A 97 4.41 -8.01 -6.15
N SER A 98 5.36 -7.24 -6.66
CA SER A 98 6.79 -7.46 -6.46
C SER A 98 7.34 -6.42 -5.50
N VAL A 99 8.24 -6.81 -4.60
CA VAL A 99 8.95 -5.88 -3.71
C VAL A 99 10.46 -6.08 -3.81
N GLY A 100 11.19 -4.96 -3.81
CA GLY A 100 12.64 -4.92 -3.73
C GLY A 100 13.09 -4.24 -2.43
N SER A 101 14.09 -4.81 -1.76
CA SER A 101 14.75 -4.18 -0.61
C SER A 101 16.21 -3.89 -0.93
N ASP A 102 16.68 -2.69 -0.59
CA ASP A 102 18.07 -2.23 -0.81
C ASP A 102 19.08 -2.90 0.16
N ALA A 103 18.60 -3.47 1.26
CA ALA A 103 19.34 -4.29 2.21
C ALA A 103 18.54 -5.54 2.58
N PHE A 104 19.19 -6.48 3.27
CA PHE A 104 18.55 -7.70 3.74
C PHE A 104 17.44 -7.42 4.76
N PHE A 105 16.48 -8.32 4.84
CA PHE A 105 15.45 -8.38 5.86
C PHE A 105 16.02 -9.06 7.11
N PRO A 106 15.98 -8.39 8.28
CA PRO A 106 16.51 -8.97 9.50
C PRO A 106 15.62 -10.09 10.05
N PHE A 107 14.32 -10.07 9.76
CA PHE A 107 13.32 -11.02 10.26
C PHE A 107 12.18 -11.20 9.25
N GLY A 108 11.44 -12.31 9.38
CA GLY A 108 10.28 -12.65 8.54
C GLY A 108 9.08 -11.71 8.67
N ASP A 109 9.07 -10.77 9.63
CA ASP A 109 8.01 -9.77 9.80
C ASP A 109 7.84 -8.85 8.58
N ASN A 110 8.93 -8.63 7.83
CA ASN A 110 8.91 -7.91 6.55
C ASN A 110 8.10 -8.68 5.51
N VAL A 111 8.29 -10.00 5.43
CA VAL A 111 7.55 -10.89 4.53
C VAL A 111 6.08 -10.95 4.93
N GLU A 112 5.78 -11.08 6.22
CA GLU A 112 4.41 -11.08 6.74
C GLU A 112 3.68 -9.77 6.43
N ARG A 113 4.36 -8.62 6.50
CA ARG A 113 3.76 -7.33 6.10
C ARG A 113 3.59 -7.24 4.58
N ALA A 114 4.58 -7.66 3.81
CA ALA A 114 4.55 -7.62 2.35
C ALA A 114 3.41 -8.49 1.79
N HIS A 115 3.22 -9.69 2.34
CA HIS A 115 2.16 -10.61 1.96
C HIS A 115 0.76 -9.96 2.05
N LYS A 116 0.50 -9.15 3.08
CA LYS A 116 -0.77 -8.44 3.26
C LYS A 116 -1.08 -7.43 2.16
N SER A 117 -0.08 -7.02 1.38
CA SER A 117 -0.21 -6.14 0.21
C SER A 117 -0.04 -6.92 -1.09
N GLY A 118 -0.45 -8.20 -1.13
CA GLY A 118 -0.49 -8.98 -2.36
C GLY A 118 0.87 -9.40 -2.92
N VAL A 119 1.94 -9.31 -2.13
CA VAL A 119 3.29 -9.65 -2.59
C VAL A 119 3.41 -11.14 -2.87
N LYS A 120 3.91 -11.47 -4.06
CA LYS A 120 4.25 -12.82 -4.52
C LYS A 120 5.72 -12.99 -4.87
N TYR A 121 6.44 -11.89 -5.03
CA TYR A 121 7.84 -11.88 -5.46
C TYR A 121 8.65 -10.90 -4.60
N ILE A 122 9.75 -11.37 -4.03
CA ILE A 122 10.69 -10.57 -3.20
C ILE A 122 12.09 -10.66 -3.81
N ALA A 123 12.75 -9.51 -3.96
CA ALA A 123 14.17 -9.43 -4.26
C ALA A 123 14.90 -8.63 -3.17
N GLU A 124 15.95 -9.21 -2.62
CA GLU A 124 16.79 -8.56 -1.62
C GLU A 124 18.25 -9.05 -1.68
N PRO A 125 19.21 -8.45 -0.97
CA PRO A 125 20.61 -8.86 -1.06
C PRO A 125 20.93 -10.20 -0.40
N GLY A 126 20.16 -10.61 0.61
CA GLY A 126 20.51 -11.70 1.53
C GLY A 126 21.67 -11.32 2.47
N GLY A 127 22.05 -12.26 3.34
CA GLY A 127 23.15 -12.10 4.29
C GLY A 127 22.71 -11.70 5.70
N SER A 128 21.44 -11.91 6.06
CA SER A 128 21.01 -11.88 7.46
C SER A 128 21.51 -13.13 8.18
N ILE A 129 21.82 -13.01 9.48
CA ILE A 129 22.05 -14.19 10.33
C ILE A 129 20.78 -15.07 10.40
N ARG A 130 19.61 -14.49 10.09
CA ARG A 130 18.29 -15.13 10.15
C ARG A 130 17.63 -15.28 8.78
N ASP A 131 18.42 -15.45 7.71
CA ASP A 131 17.87 -15.67 6.36
C ASP A 131 16.95 -16.92 6.32
N ASP A 132 17.25 -17.94 7.12
CA ASP A 132 16.40 -19.13 7.32
C ASP A 132 14.97 -18.78 7.75
N ASN A 133 14.82 -17.89 8.74
CA ASN A 133 13.51 -17.42 9.20
C ASN A 133 12.76 -16.63 8.12
N VAL A 134 13.47 -15.84 7.33
CA VAL A 134 12.87 -15.04 6.24
C VAL A 134 12.40 -15.96 5.10
N ILE A 135 13.23 -16.94 4.73
CA ILE A 135 12.91 -17.95 3.71
C ILE A 135 11.70 -18.80 4.14
N GLU A 136 11.65 -19.22 5.40
CA GLU A 136 10.50 -19.95 5.95
C GLU A 136 9.20 -19.14 5.82
N ALA A 137 9.24 -17.85 6.15
CA ALA A 137 8.08 -16.96 5.99
C ALA A 137 7.64 -16.83 4.52
N CYS A 138 8.60 -16.78 3.58
CA CYS A 138 8.28 -16.78 2.15
C CYS A 138 7.63 -18.08 1.72
N ASN A 139 8.21 -19.22 2.08
CA ASN A 139 7.69 -20.54 1.73
C ASN A 139 6.27 -20.77 2.27
N LYS A 140 6.02 -20.36 3.53
CA LYS A 140 4.69 -20.42 4.16
C LYS A 140 3.60 -19.73 3.34
N HIS A 141 3.92 -18.62 2.67
CA HIS A 141 2.98 -17.82 1.88
C HIS A 141 3.05 -18.07 0.37
N GLY A 142 3.91 -19.01 -0.06
CA GLY A 142 4.17 -19.27 -1.48
C GLY A 142 4.75 -18.06 -2.21
N ILE A 143 5.61 -17.29 -1.53
CA ILE A 143 6.29 -16.12 -2.09
C ILE A 143 7.64 -16.57 -2.65
N VAL A 144 7.90 -16.22 -3.91
CA VAL A 144 9.20 -16.44 -4.54
C VAL A 144 10.18 -15.38 -4.01
N MET A 145 11.33 -15.81 -3.51
CA MET A 145 12.39 -14.94 -3.01
C MET A 145 13.67 -15.11 -3.84
N CYS A 146 14.30 -14.00 -4.18
CA CYS A 146 15.58 -13.96 -4.90
C CYS A 146 16.62 -13.19 -4.08
N PHE A 147 17.74 -13.84 -3.75
CA PHE A 147 18.91 -13.19 -3.19
C PHE A 147 19.82 -12.67 -4.30
N THR A 148 20.04 -11.37 -4.30
CA THR A 148 20.79 -10.66 -5.35
C THR A 148 22.28 -10.54 -5.05
N GLY A 149 22.68 -10.62 -3.78
CA GLY A 149 24.07 -10.39 -3.34
C GLY A 149 24.54 -8.93 -3.47
N ILE A 150 23.66 -7.98 -3.82
CA ILE A 150 24.02 -6.58 -4.10
C ILE A 150 23.22 -5.66 -3.19
N ARG A 151 23.89 -4.85 -2.37
CA ARG A 151 23.25 -3.78 -1.57
C ARG A 151 23.16 -2.48 -2.37
N LEU A 152 22.08 -1.73 -2.16
CA LEU A 152 21.73 -0.53 -2.94
C LEU A 152 21.54 0.72 -2.07
N PHE A 153 22.43 0.94 -1.10
CA PHE A 153 22.37 2.15 -0.28
C PHE A 153 22.62 3.41 -1.10
N HIS A 154 21.85 4.45 -0.80
CA HIS A 154 22.00 5.79 -1.36
C HIS A 154 21.85 6.80 -0.23
N HIS A 155 22.72 7.82 -0.18
CA HIS A 155 22.82 8.80 0.91
C HIS A 155 22.77 10.22 0.33
#